data_AF-A0A948AQA8-F1
#
_entry.id   AF-A0A948AQA8-F1
#
_cell.length_a   1.000
_cell.length_b   1.000
_cell.length_c   1.000
_cell.angle_alpha   90.00
_cell.angle_beta   90.00
_cell.angle_gamma   90.00
#
_symmetry.space_group_name_H-M   'P 1'
#
loop_
_entity.id
_entity.type
_entity.pdbx_description
1 polymer ?
#
loop_
_entity_poly.entity_id
_entity_poly.type
_entity_poly.pdbx_seq_one_letter_code
_entity_poly.pdbx_strand_id
1 'polypeptide(L)'
;MNLDMLVNWSTVLANIAAVVGIPIAILVFMRDRRMAERAREEETYGSLQDKYSEFLEFCLERPELGLHDYDRQPSKPTSAEICRQRMIAFEILVSMFERAFFFYSRGHSSDFMRRQWIGWAEYMRDWAGRDDFREAWREHLDAQFDADFIQYMNQLMREQPA
;
A
#
# COMPACT_ATOMS: atom_id res chain seq x y z
N MET A 1 -4.17 -64.05 -23.21
CA MET A 1 -4.71 -62.79 -22.66
C MET A 1 -5.41 -62.07 -23.80
N ASN A 2 -6.73 -61.88 -23.73
CA ASN A 2 -7.51 -61.34 -24.85
C ASN A 2 -7.20 -59.85 -25.05
N LEU A 3 -6.94 -59.45 -26.31
CA LEU A 3 -6.63 -58.07 -26.69
C LEU A 3 -7.74 -57.10 -26.25
N ASP A 4 -9.00 -57.54 -26.37
CA ASP A 4 -10.19 -56.78 -25.98
C ASP A 4 -10.26 -56.51 -24.47
N MET A 5 -9.79 -57.45 -23.65
CA MET A 5 -9.73 -57.28 -22.20
C MET A 5 -8.72 -56.19 -21.84
N LEU A 6 -7.56 -56.16 -22.50
CA LEU A 6 -6.53 -55.14 -22.29
C LEU A 6 -6.99 -53.73 -22.71
N VAL A 7 -7.72 -53.62 -23.83
CA VAL A 7 -8.30 -52.36 -24.31
C VAL A 7 -9.39 -51.85 -23.37
N ASN A 8 -10.20 -52.74 -22.80
CA ASN A 8 -11.23 -52.35 -21.85
C ASN A 8 -10.61 -51.85 -20.52
N TRP A 9 -9.58 -52.53 -20.02
CA TRP A 9 -8.86 -52.06 -18.82
C TRP A 9 -8.15 -50.72 -19.05
N SER A 10 -7.55 -50.50 -20.23
CA SER A 10 -6.88 -49.23 -20.52
C SER A 10 -7.84 -48.05 -20.63
N THR A 11 -9.03 -48.25 -21.21
CA THR A 11 -10.08 -47.21 -21.30
C THR A 11 -10.68 -46.88 -19.94
N VAL A 12 -10.93 -47.88 -19.08
CA VAL A 12 -11.37 -47.65 -17.70
C VAL A 12 -10.32 -46.86 -16.91
N LEU A 13 -9.04 -47.22 -17.03
CA LEU A 13 -7.94 -46.50 -16.37
C LEU A 13 -7.82 -45.05 -16.87
N ALA A 14 -7.91 -44.83 -18.18
CA ALA A 14 -7.86 -43.49 -18.76
C ALA A 14 -9.04 -42.61 -18.28
N ASN A 15 -10.24 -43.17 -18.20
CA ASN A 15 -11.42 -42.47 -17.69
C ASN A 15 -11.28 -42.11 -16.20
N ILE A 16 -10.77 -43.04 -15.37
CA ILE A 16 -10.47 -42.77 -13.96
C ILE A 16 -9.42 -41.67 -13.84
N ALA A 17 -8.34 -41.74 -14.62
CA ALA A 17 -7.29 -40.73 -14.63
C ALA A 17 -7.82 -39.35 -15.03
N ALA A 18 -8.74 -39.26 -16.01
CA ALA A 18 -9.37 -38.00 -16.39
C ALA A 18 -10.29 -37.45 -15.29
N VAL A 19 -11.15 -38.30 -14.71
CA VAL A 19 -12.09 -37.94 -13.64
C VAL A 19 -11.36 -37.48 -12.38
N VAL A 20 -10.18 -38.03 -12.08
CA VAL A 20 -9.36 -37.65 -10.92
C VAL A 20 -8.41 -36.49 -11.24
N GLY A 21 -7.82 -36.49 -12.44
CA GLY A 21 -6.83 -35.51 -12.86
C GLY A 21 -7.39 -34.10 -12.95
N ILE A 22 -8.62 -33.93 -13.47
CA ILE A 22 -9.24 -32.61 -13.61
C ILE A 22 -9.51 -31.97 -12.23
N PRO A 23 -10.18 -32.62 -11.26
CA PRO A 23 -10.33 -32.07 -9.91
C PRO A 23 -9.00 -31.77 -9.22
N ILE A 24 -7.99 -32.64 -9.34
CA ILE A 24 -6.67 -32.38 -8.77
C ILE A 24 -6.04 -31.13 -9.40
N ALA A 25 -6.10 -30.99 -10.72
CA ALA A 25 -5.58 -29.82 -11.42
C ALA A 25 -6.30 -28.53 -10.96
N ILE A 26 -7.63 -28.57 -10.79
CA ILE A 26 -8.40 -27.43 -10.26
C ILE A 26 -7.96 -27.10 -8.82
N LEU A 27 -7.80 -28.11 -7.96
CA LEU A 27 -7.37 -27.90 -6.57
C LEU A 27 -5.96 -27.30 -6.48
N VAL A 28 -5.02 -27.81 -7.26
CA VAL A 28 -3.65 -27.26 -7.35
C VAL A 28 -3.71 -25.82 -7.86
N PHE A 29 -4.44 -25.57 -8.95
CA PHE A 29 -4.59 -24.22 -9.50
C PHE A 29 -5.20 -23.23 -8.50
N MET A 30 -6.23 -23.64 -7.75
CA MET A 30 -6.83 -22.81 -6.70
C MET A 30 -5.84 -22.53 -5.56
N ARG A 31 -5.04 -23.52 -5.17
CA ARG A 31 -4.01 -23.36 -4.13
C ARG A 31 -2.92 -22.40 -4.60
N ASP A 32 -2.40 -22.59 -5.80
CA ASP A 32 -1.34 -21.75 -6.38
C ASP A 32 -1.83 -20.31 -6.54
N ARG A 33 -3.07 -20.12 -7.01
CA ARG A 33 -3.68 -18.79 -7.12
C ARG A 33 -3.78 -18.10 -5.76
N ARG A 34 -4.20 -18.81 -4.71
CA ARG A 34 -4.27 -18.26 -3.34
C ARG A 34 -2.90 -17.93 -2.77
N MET A 35 -1.88 -18.75 -3.05
CA MET A 35 -0.50 -18.49 -2.63
C MET A 35 0.07 -17.26 -3.34
N ALA A 36 -0.15 -17.14 -4.66
CA ALA A 36 0.30 -15.99 -5.44
C ALA A 36 -0.41 -14.68 -5.07
N GLU A 37 -1.65 -14.73 -4.60
CA GLU A 37 -2.35 -13.56 -4.07
C GLU A 37 -1.72 -13.07 -2.76
N ARG A 38 -1.48 -13.97 -1.79
CA ARG A 38 -0.80 -13.62 -0.53
C ARG A 38 0.61 -13.09 -0.74
N ALA A 39 1.38 -13.70 -1.64
CA ALA A 39 2.74 -13.25 -1.93
C ALA A 39 2.77 -11.83 -2.49
N ARG A 40 1.81 -11.46 -3.36
CA ARG A 40 1.69 -10.09 -3.88
C ARG A 40 1.27 -9.08 -2.82
N GLU A 41 0.38 -9.47 -1.91
CA GLU A 41 0.02 -8.64 -0.76
C GLU A 41 1.24 -8.38 0.15
N GLU A 42 2.04 -9.42 0.42
CA GLU A 42 3.27 -9.32 1.22
C GLU A 42 4.35 -8.45 0.54
N GLU A 43 4.54 -8.58 -0.77
CA GLU A 43 5.48 -7.74 -1.54
C GLU A 43 5.07 -6.26 -1.52
N THR A 44 3.78 -5.98 -1.73
CA THR A 44 3.24 -4.62 -1.69
C THR A 44 3.40 -4.02 -0.30
N TYR A 45 3.08 -4.81 0.74
CA TYR A 45 3.27 -4.41 2.13
C TYR A 45 4.74 -4.12 2.44
N GLY A 46 5.65 -5.01 2.06
CA GLY A 46 7.09 -4.84 2.26
C GLY A 46 7.62 -3.56 1.61
N SER A 47 7.27 -3.31 0.35
CA SER A 47 7.73 -2.11 -0.37
C SER A 47 7.30 -0.80 0.31
N LEU A 48 6.06 -0.73 0.83
CA LEU A 48 5.59 0.44 1.57
C LEU A 48 6.24 0.57 2.94
N GLN A 49 6.42 -0.55 3.64
CA GLN A 49 7.09 -0.60 4.94
C GLN A 49 8.55 -0.14 4.86
N ASP A 50 9.25 -0.51 3.80
CA ASP A 50 10.64 -0.07 3.56
C ASP A 50 10.69 1.45 3.37
N LYS A 51 9.78 2.03 2.59
CA LYS A 51 9.68 3.49 2.40
C LYS A 51 9.31 4.24 3.68
N TYR A 52 8.45 3.67 4.49
CA TYR A 52 8.15 4.21 5.81
C TYR A 52 9.38 4.20 6.72
N SER A 53 10.14 3.11 6.74
CA SER A 53 11.35 2.99 7.55
C SER A 53 12.43 3.99 7.11
N GLU A 54 12.64 4.15 5.79
CA GLU A 54 13.55 5.16 5.22
C GLU A 54 13.13 6.59 5.65
N PHE A 55 11.84 6.90 5.65
CA PHE A 55 11.33 8.20 6.09
C PHE A 55 11.57 8.44 7.60
N LEU A 56 11.36 7.42 8.44
CA LEU A 56 11.64 7.52 9.86
C LEU A 56 13.13 7.69 10.15
N GLU A 57 14.00 6.98 9.43
CA GLU A 57 15.46 7.15 9.54
C GLU A 57 15.87 8.57 9.12
N PHE A 58 15.32 9.08 8.01
CA PHE A 58 15.54 10.45 7.58
C PHE A 58 15.14 11.49 8.65
N CYS A 59 13.99 11.28 9.32
CA CYS A 59 13.52 12.14 10.40
C CYS A 59 14.39 12.01 11.66
N LEU A 60 14.87 10.80 11.97
CA LEU A 60 15.73 10.52 13.12
C LEU A 60 17.11 11.20 12.98
N GLU A 61 17.65 11.24 11.76
CA GLU A 61 18.90 11.94 11.45
C GLU A 61 18.77 13.46 11.52
N ARG A 62 17.56 14.00 11.37
CA ARG A 62 17.26 15.44 11.29
C ARG A 62 16.12 15.83 12.23
N PRO A 63 16.28 15.64 13.56
CA PRO A 63 15.23 15.91 14.53
C PRO A 63 14.74 17.37 14.51
N GLU A 64 15.59 18.31 14.07
CA GLU A 64 15.27 19.73 13.92
C GLU A 64 14.14 20.01 12.91
N LEU A 65 13.78 19.05 12.06
CA LEU A 65 12.65 19.21 11.13
C LEU A 65 11.29 19.13 11.83
N GLY A 66 11.21 18.56 13.04
CA GLY A 66 9.98 18.47 13.83
C GLY A 66 8.86 17.65 13.18
N LEU A 67 9.23 16.65 12.38
CA LEU A 67 8.30 15.81 11.61
C LEU A 67 7.71 14.63 12.40
N HIS A 68 8.35 14.25 13.51
CA HIS A 68 7.88 13.16 14.39
C HIS A 68 7.15 13.66 15.65
N ASP A 69 7.19 14.97 15.92
CA ASP A 69 6.52 15.53 17.11
C ASP A 69 5.02 15.66 16.86
N TYR A 70 4.24 14.68 17.34
CA TYR A 70 2.78 14.64 17.22
C TYR A 70 2.06 15.69 18.09
N ASP A 71 2.67 16.09 19.21
CA ASP A 71 2.05 16.98 20.23
C ASP A 71 2.50 18.45 20.13
N ARG A 72 3.36 18.81 19.17
CA ARG A 72 3.83 20.18 18.99
C ARG A 72 3.72 20.60 17.55
N GLN A 73 3.07 21.75 17.32
CA GLN A 73 3.38 22.53 16.13
C GLN A 73 4.89 22.79 16.15
N PRO A 74 5.64 22.32 15.13
CA PRO A 74 7.07 22.55 15.12
C PRO A 74 7.32 24.05 15.09
N SER A 75 8.28 24.51 15.89
CA SER A 75 8.77 25.88 15.78
C SER A 75 9.14 26.15 14.32
N LYS A 76 8.75 27.31 13.78
CA LYS A 76 9.06 27.68 12.39
C LYS A 76 10.56 27.46 12.12
N PRO A 77 10.93 26.87 10.97
CA PRO A 77 12.32 26.64 10.64
C PRO A 77 13.14 27.93 10.79
N THR A 78 14.28 27.83 11.45
CA THR A 78 15.15 28.98 11.71
C THR A 78 16.11 29.27 10.55
N SER A 79 16.28 28.33 9.60
CA SER A 79 17.16 28.47 8.45
C SER A 79 16.51 28.03 7.14
N ALA A 80 16.95 28.61 6.02
CA ALA A 80 16.49 28.24 4.68
C ALA A 80 16.84 26.78 4.30
N GLU A 81 17.92 26.25 4.87
CA GLU A 81 18.32 24.85 4.68
C GLU A 81 17.33 23.88 5.34
N ILE A 82 16.91 24.17 6.57
CA ILE A 82 15.87 23.39 7.28
C ILE A 82 14.55 23.46 6.52
N CYS A 83 14.15 24.64 6.00
CA CYS A 83 12.97 24.75 5.14
C CYS A 83 13.04 23.81 3.93
N ARG A 84 14.19 23.78 3.24
CA ARG A 84 14.39 22.93 2.06
C ARG A 84 14.34 21.45 2.41
N GLN A 85 15.04 21.03 3.45
CA GLN A 85 15.04 19.63 3.90
C GLN A 85 13.63 19.19 4.33
N ARG A 86 12.88 20.06 5.00
CA ARG A 86 11.49 19.78 5.41
C ARG A 86 10.57 19.61 4.20
N MET A 87 10.72 20.44 3.17
CA MET A 87 9.94 20.30 1.93
C MET A 87 10.24 18.96 1.24
N ILE A 88 11.51 18.59 1.12
CA ILE A 88 11.92 17.28 0.57
C ILE A 88 11.30 16.13 1.39
N ALA A 89 11.29 16.26 2.72
CA ALA A 89 10.67 15.27 3.59
C ALA A 89 9.15 15.13 3.32
N PHE A 90 8.46 16.25 3.10
CA PHE A 90 7.05 16.23 2.71
C PHE A 90 6.83 15.58 1.34
N GLU A 91 7.70 15.83 0.36
CA GLU A 91 7.62 15.15 -0.94
C GLU A 91 7.79 13.63 -0.80
N ILE A 92 8.75 13.17 0.01
CA ILE A 92 8.93 11.74 0.34
C ILE A 92 7.67 11.17 0.99
N LEU A 93 7.15 11.87 2.01
CA LEU A 93 5.96 11.46 2.74
C LEU A 93 4.73 11.35 1.83
N VAL A 94 4.50 12.36 0.99
CA VAL A 94 3.34 12.39 0.08
C VAL A 94 3.47 11.34 -1.03
N SER A 95 4.68 11.08 -1.52
CA SER A 95 4.94 9.96 -2.46
C SER A 95 4.56 8.60 -1.85
N MET A 96 4.85 8.41 -0.56
CA MET A 96 4.44 7.21 0.18
C MET A 96 2.90 7.14 0.36
N PHE A 97 2.25 8.27 0.66
CA PHE A 97 0.79 8.35 0.76
C PHE A 97 0.08 8.05 -0.54
N GLU A 98 0.54 8.59 -1.66
CA GLU A 98 -0.03 8.29 -2.97
C GLU A 98 0.05 6.79 -3.26
N ARG A 99 1.18 6.17 -2.97
CA ARG A 99 1.37 4.73 -3.16
C ARG A 99 0.44 3.91 -2.27
N ALA A 100 0.30 4.28 -0.99
CA ALA A 100 -0.65 3.64 -0.08
C ALA A 100 -2.10 3.83 -0.54
N PHE A 101 -2.46 5.02 -1.01
CA PHE A 101 -3.77 5.32 -1.59
C PHE A 101 -4.03 4.45 -2.82
N PHE A 102 -3.09 4.39 -3.77
CA PHE A 102 -3.22 3.59 -4.98
C PHE A 102 -3.45 2.10 -4.66
N PHE A 103 -2.67 1.54 -3.74
CA PHE A 103 -2.76 0.11 -3.41
C PHE A 103 -3.96 -0.25 -2.55
N TYR A 104 -4.31 0.55 -1.54
CA TYR A 104 -5.25 0.13 -0.50
C TYR A 104 -6.63 0.79 -0.59
N SER A 105 -6.76 1.98 -1.20
CA SER A 105 -8.06 2.68 -1.27
C SER A 105 -9.00 2.10 -2.33
N ARG A 106 -8.44 1.61 -3.45
CA ARG A 106 -9.19 1.13 -4.62
C ARG A 106 -9.37 -0.38 -4.56
N GLY A 107 -10.49 -0.82 -4.01
CA GLY A 107 -10.93 -2.22 -4.09
C GLY A 107 -10.26 -3.11 -3.05
N HIS A 108 -10.93 -3.25 -1.90
CA HIS A 108 -10.53 -4.18 -0.85
C HIS A 108 -10.79 -5.62 -1.28
N SER A 109 -9.86 -6.23 -2.02
CA SER A 109 -9.96 -7.64 -2.41
C SER A 109 -9.81 -8.58 -1.21
N SER A 110 -9.18 -8.12 -0.13
CA SER A 110 -9.00 -8.88 1.12
C SER A 110 -9.22 -8.05 2.39
N ASP A 111 -9.52 -8.76 3.49
CA ASP A 111 -9.59 -8.17 4.83
C ASP A 111 -8.27 -7.52 5.27
N PHE A 112 -7.14 -8.04 4.78
CA PHE A 112 -5.82 -7.50 5.07
C PHE A 112 -5.68 -6.08 4.51
N MET A 113 -5.96 -5.90 3.21
CA MET A 113 -5.89 -4.59 2.56
C MET A 113 -6.81 -3.56 3.22
N ARG A 114 -8.02 -3.97 3.64
CA ARG A 114 -8.93 -3.09 4.39
C ARG A 114 -8.33 -2.62 5.71
N ARG A 115 -7.68 -3.50 6.47
CA ARG A 115 -7.03 -3.10 7.73
C ARG A 115 -5.84 -2.19 7.50
N GLN A 116 -5.05 -2.43 6.45
CA GLN A 116 -3.95 -1.54 6.09
C GLN A 116 -4.45 -0.16 5.69
N TRP A 117 -5.53 -0.08 4.91
CA TRP A 117 -6.13 1.19 4.51
C TRP A 117 -6.52 2.07 5.71
N ILE A 118 -7.12 1.48 6.75
CA ILE A 118 -7.51 2.23 7.95
C ILE A 118 -6.32 2.96 8.57
N GLY A 119 -5.18 2.28 8.75
CA GLY A 119 -3.97 2.89 9.32
C GLY A 119 -3.43 4.03 8.46
N TRP A 120 -3.34 3.81 7.14
CA TRP A 120 -2.88 4.84 6.20
C TRP A 120 -3.81 6.05 6.12
N ALA A 121 -5.13 5.82 6.16
CA ALA A 121 -6.13 6.88 6.14
C ALA A 121 -6.07 7.75 7.41
N GLU A 122 -5.90 7.14 8.59
CA GLU A 122 -5.68 7.89 9.83
C GLU A 122 -4.35 8.66 9.78
N TYR A 123 -3.27 8.04 9.30
CA TYR A 123 -1.98 8.72 9.25
C TYR A 123 -1.99 9.93 8.30
N MET A 124 -2.64 9.82 7.14
CA MET A 124 -2.86 10.96 6.24
C MET A 124 -3.73 12.04 6.90
N ARG A 125 -4.72 11.65 7.71
CA ARG A 125 -5.58 12.60 8.45
C ARG A 125 -4.79 13.38 9.49
N ASP A 126 -3.91 12.71 10.24
CA ASP A 126 -3.04 13.36 11.23
C ASP A 126 -2.15 14.43 10.56
N TRP A 127 -1.54 14.09 9.43
CA TRP A 127 -0.74 15.05 8.66
C TRP A 127 -1.57 16.18 8.05
N ALA A 128 -2.77 15.90 7.58
CA ALA A 128 -3.70 16.92 7.09
C ALA A 128 -4.08 17.94 8.19
N GLY A 129 -4.01 17.56 9.47
CA GLY A 129 -4.24 18.44 10.62
C GLY A 129 -3.09 19.41 10.93
N ARG A 130 -1.90 19.22 10.35
CA ARG A 130 -0.73 20.04 10.66
C ARG A 130 -0.64 21.29 9.80
N ASP A 131 -0.47 22.45 10.43
CA ASP A 131 -0.40 23.76 9.75
C ASP A 131 0.73 23.86 8.73
N ASP A 132 1.92 23.38 9.10
CA ASP A 132 3.11 23.41 8.24
C ASP A 132 2.95 22.52 7.00
N PHE A 133 2.31 21.37 7.16
CA PHE A 133 1.99 20.47 6.06
C PHE A 133 0.88 21.07 5.15
N ARG A 134 -0.17 21.66 5.72
CA ARG A 134 -1.24 22.34 4.95
C ARG A 134 -0.72 23.54 4.16
N GLU A 135 0.24 24.28 4.71
CA GLU A 135 0.93 25.37 4.01
C GLU A 135 1.74 24.81 2.82
N ALA A 136 2.63 23.85 3.08
CA ALA A 136 3.43 23.22 2.02
C ALA A 136 2.57 22.56 0.92
N TRP A 137 1.46 21.93 1.30
CA TRP A 137 0.53 21.31 0.37
C TRP A 137 -0.05 22.30 -0.62
N ARG A 138 -0.60 23.41 -0.12
CA ARG A 138 -1.23 24.46 -0.94
C ARG A 138 -0.24 25.22 -1.83
N GLU A 139 1.01 25.35 -1.40
CA GLU A 139 2.00 26.10 -2.16
C GLU A 139 2.70 25.25 -3.23
N HIS A 140 2.86 23.94 -2.99
CA HIS A 140 3.78 23.14 -3.78
C HIS A 140 3.30 21.73 -4.16
N LEU A 141 2.44 21.06 -3.37
CA LEU A 141 2.20 19.61 -3.53
C LEU A 141 0.86 19.27 -4.18
N ASP A 142 -0.11 20.20 -4.22
CA ASP A 142 -1.49 19.97 -4.65
C ASP A 142 -1.70 19.68 -6.15
N ALA A 143 -0.63 19.69 -6.95
CA ALA A 143 -0.68 19.45 -8.39
C ALA A 143 0.32 18.39 -8.90
N GLN A 144 1.15 17.79 -8.02
CA GLN A 144 2.26 16.91 -8.44
C GLN A 144 1.89 15.42 -8.57
N PHE A 145 0.73 15.02 -8.04
CA PHE A 145 0.35 13.61 -7.84
C PHE A 145 -0.94 13.23 -8.59
N ASP A 146 -1.37 11.97 -8.49
CA ASP A 146 -2.62 11.47 -9.06
C ASP A 146 -3.84 12.31 -8.64
N ALA A 147 -4.74 12.59 -9.58
CA ALA A 147 -5.86 13.50 -9.36
C ALA A 147 -6.83 13.00 -8.28
N ASP A 148 -7.08 11.70 -8.20
CA ASP A 148 -7.96 11.13 -7.17
C ASP A 148 -7.31 11.20 -5.79
N PHE A 149 -5.99 10.98 -5.71
CA PHE A 149 -5.24 11.13 -4.47
C PHE A 149 -5.23 12.60 -3.99
N ILE A 150 -4.98 13.55 -4.88
CA ILE A 150 -5.07 14.99 -4.59
C ILE A 150 -6.47 15.34 -4.07
N GLN A 151 -7.52 14.84 -4.72
CA GLN A 151 -8.89 15.09 -4.29
C GLN A 151 -9.15 14.53 -2.88
N TYR A 152 -8.65 13.33 -2.59
CA TYR A 152 -8.74 12.70 -1.29
C TYR A 152 -8.03 13.50 -0.19
N MET A 153 -6.78 13.91 -0.42
CA MET A 153 -6.02 14.73 0.54
C MET A 153 -6.68 16.10 0.76
N ASN A 154 -7.15 16.74 -0.31
CA ASN A 154 -7.89 18.01 -0.21
C ASN A 154 -9.19 17.84 0.58
N GLN A 155 -9.85 16.68 0.51
CA GLN A 155 -11.00 16.39 1.36
C GLN A 155 -10.59 16.27 2.82
N LEU A 156 -9.55 15.51 3.14
CA LEU A 156 -9.05 15.36 4.51
C LEU A 156 -8.70 16.72 5.14
N MET A 157 -8.09 17.63 4.38
CA MET A 157 -7.74 18.97 4.85
C MET A 157 -8.96 19.85 5.14
N ARG A 158 -10.06 19.69 4.39
CA ARG A 158 -11.32 20.40 4.63
C ARG A 158 -12.07 19.88 5.86
N GLU A 159 -11.87 18.62 6.21
CA GLU A 159 -12.49 17.97 7.37
C GLU A 159 -11.81 18.35 8.70
N GLN A 160 -10.59 18.91 8.64
CA GLN A 160 -9.89 19.35 9.84
C GLN A 160 -10.55 20.59 10.46
N PRO A 161 -10.62 20.67 11.80
CA PRO A 161 -11.03 21.90 12.46
C PRO A 161 -10.09 23.06 12.11
N ALA A 162 -10.66 24.26 11.99
CA ALA A 162 -9.93 25.49 11.67
C ALA A 162 -8.97 25.91 12.78
#